data_AF-A0A060BWK8-F1
#
_entry.id   AF-A0A060BWK8-F1
#
_cell.length_a   1.000
_cell.length_b   1.000
_cell.length_c   1.000
_cell.angle_alpha   90.00
_cell.angle_beta   90.00
_cell.angle_gamma   90.00
#
_symmetry.space_group_name_H-M   'P 1'
#
loop_
_entity.id
_entity.type
_entity.pdbx_description
1 polymer ?
#
loop_
_entity_poly.entity_id
_entity_poly.type
_entity_poly.pdbx_seq_one_letter_code
_entity_poly.pdbx_strand_id
1 'polypeptide(L)'
;FARIGVGSANPTALARAGYWQGRAAEAAGRGQEARAAYARAAEQSTSYYGQLARAKLGLPQIELNSAPRGRGADRLEIVRAVGLLYEIDARELAIPIFSDMGDNGDPEALAGLGELTARNGDARGMLLMGKSALNRGLPFDH
;
A
#
# COMPACT_ATOMS: atom_id res chain seq x y z
N PHE A 1 0.59 -9.39 -20.52
CA PHE A 1 0.29 -9.50 -19.07
C PHE A 1 1.31 -10.31 -18.28
N ALA A 2 1.80 -11.45 -18.79
CA ALA A 2 2.73 -12.30 -18.05
C ALA A 2 4.00 -11.61 -17.53
N ARG A 3 4.46 -10.53 -18.18
CA ARG A 3 5.65 -9.77 -17.77
C ARG A 3 5.38 -8.58 -16.84
N ILE A 4 4.12 -8.14 -16.67
CA ILE A 4 3.79 -6.90 -15.93
C ILE A 4 4.08 -7.04 -14.42
N GLY A 5 3.89 -8.23 -13.85
CA GLY A 5 4.18 -8.50 -12.45
C GLY A 5 5.60 -9.01 -12.19
N VAL A 6 6.37 -9.33 -13.23
CA VAL A 6 7.71 -9.93 -13.06
C VAL A 6 8.67 -8.84 -12.56
N GLY A 7 9.22 -9.05 -11.37
CA GLY A 7 10.14 -8.10 -10.72
C GLY A 7 9.46 -6.86 -10.15
N SER A 8 8.13 -6.81 -10.08
CA SER A 8 7.39 -5.70 -9.46
C SER A 8 6.89 -6.09 -8.08
N ALA A 9 7.19 -5.28 -7.07
CA ALA A 9 6.57 -5.36 -5.75
C ALA A 9 5.26 -4.57 -5.67
N ASN A 10 4.88 -3.85 -6.74
CA ASN A 10 3.74 -2.95 -6.71
C ASN A 10 2.41 -3.75 -6.70
N PRO A 11 1.58 -3.62 -5.65
CA PRO A 11 0.31 -4.36 -5.52
C PRO A 11 -0.62 -4.19 -6.72
N THR A 12 -0.70 -2.98 -7.28
CA THR A 12 -1.56 -2.68 -8.44
C THR A 12 -1.06 -3.36 -9.71
N ALA A 13 0.26 -3.41 -9.91
CA ALA A 13 0.85 -4.10 -11.06
C ALA A 13 0.65 -5.61 -10.97
N LEU A 14 0.87 -6.19 -9.78
CA LEU A 14 0.67 -7.60 -9.48
C LEU A 14 -0.80 -8.02 -9.68
N ALA A 15 -1.73 -7.25 -9.13
CA ALA A 15 -3.17 -7.49 -9.27
C ALA A 15 -3.61 -7.46 -10.73
N ARG A 16 -3.18 -6.44 -11.48
CA ARG A 16 -3.49 -6.29 -12.91
C ARG A 16 -2.95 -7.46 -13.72
N ALA A 17 -1.72 -7.89 -13.44
CA ALA A 17 -1.10 -9.01 -14.13
C ALA A 17 -1.89 -10.31 -13.88
N GLY A 18 -2.19 -10.64 -12.62
CA GLY A 18 -2.94 -11.83 -12.25
C GLY A 18 -4.36 -11.84 -12.83
N TYR A 19 -5.09 -10.73 -12.75
CA TYR A 19 -6.47 -10.64 -13.25
C TYR A 19 -6.54 -10.92 -14.75
N TRP A 20 -5.69 -10.25 -15.54
CA TRP A 20 -5.71 -10.42 -17.00
C TRP A 20 -5.12 -11.76 -17.46
N GLN A 21 -4.18 -12.35 -16.70
CA GLN A 21 -3.78 -13.75 -16.90
C GLN A 21 -4.96 -14.70 -16.66
N GLY A 22 -5.76 -14.47 -15.62
CA GLY A 22 -6.96 -15.23 -15.33
C GLY A 22 -7.98 -15.15 -16.48
N ARG A 23 -8.25 -13.95 -16.98
CA ARG A 23 -9.12 -13.73 -18.13
C ARG A 23 -8.65 -14.45 -19.39
N ALA A 24 -7.33 -14.46 -19.64
CA ALA A 24 -6.76 -15.14 -20.81
C ALA A 24 -6.85 -16.67 -20.69
N ALA A 25 -6.59 -17.23 -19.50
CA ALA A 25 -6.73 -18.66 -19.25
C ALA A 25 -8.19 -19.12 -19.31
N GLU A 26 -9.12 -18.31 -18.78
CA GLU A 26 -10.57 -18.53 -18.85
C GLU A 26 -11.05 -18.60 -20.30
N ALA A 27 -10.66 -17.62 -21.13
CA ALA A 27 -10.99 -17.60 -22.55
C ALA A 27 -10.42 -18.79 -23.33
N ALA A 28 -9.33 -19.38 -22.84
CA ALA A 28 -8.70 -20.55 -23.44
C ALA A 28 -9.20 -21.90 -22.86
N GLY A 29 -10.24 -21.89 -22.02
CA GLY A 29 -10.79 -23.10 -21.40
C GLY A 29 -9.93 -23.70 -20.29
N ARG A 30 -8.87 -23.01 -19.85
CA ARG A 30 -7.93 -23.49 -18.82
C ARG A 30 -8.39 -23.05 -17.43
N GLY A 31 -9.47 -23.66 -16.95
CA GLY A 31 -10.17 -23.24 -15.73
C GLY A 31 -9.31 -23.24 -14.46
N GLN A 32 -8.46 -24.25 -14.26
CA GLN A 32 -7.56 -24.30 -13.09
C GLN A 32 -6.52 -23.16 -13.11
N GLU A 33 -5.91 -22.91 -14.27
CA GLU A 33 -4.97 -21.79 -14.46
C GLU A 33 -5.66 -20.44 -14.24
N ALA A 34 -6.89 -20.28 -14.74
CA ALA A 34 -7.67 -19.07 -14.55
C ALA A 34 -7.91 -18.81 -13.06
N ARG A 35 -8.36 -19.83 -12.32
CA ARG A 35 -8.61 -19.74 -10.88
C ARG A 35 -7.34 -19.40 -10.10
N ALA A 36 -6.21 -20.02 -10.45
CA ALA A 36 -4.92 -19.73 -9.82
C ALA A 36 -4.44 -18.29 -10.09
N ALA A 37 -4.65 -17.78 -11.30
CA ALA A 37 -4.29 -16.40 -11.65
C ALA A 37 -5.19 -15.36 -10.96
N TYR A 38 -6.49 -15.62 -10.87
CA TYR A 38 -7.38 -14.78 -10.06
C TYR A 38 -7.02 -14.82 -8.58
N ALA A 39 -6.61 -15.97 -8.04
CA ALA A 39 -6.22 -16.09 -6.63
C ALA A 39 -5.03 -15.17 -6.31
N ARG A 40 -3.99 -15.17 -7.15
CA ARG A 40 -2.84 -14.26 -7.01
C ARG A 40 -3.25 -12.78 -7.09
N ALA A 41 -4.18 -12.43 -7.97
CA ALA A 41 -4.68 -11.05 -8.01
C ALA A 41 -5.51 -10.70 -6.77
N ALA A 42 -6.29 -11.63 -6.25
CA ALA A 42 -7.17 -11.46 -5.10
C ALA A 42 -6.43 -11.24 -3.76
N GLU A 43 -5.15 -11.61 -3.68
CA GLU A 43 -4.25 -11.25 -2.57
C GLU A 43 -4.08 -9.73 -2.45
N GLN A 44 -4.10 -9.00 -3.56
CA GLN A 44 -3.91 -7.56 -3.62
C GLN A 44 -5.25 -6.82 -3.48
N SER A 45 -5.95 -7.08 -2.37
CA SER A 45 -7.37 -6.79 -2.17
C SER A 45 -7.75 -5.31 -2.18
N THR A 46 -6.83 -4.41 -1.85
CA THR A 46 -7.02 -2.95 -1.88
C THR A 46 -6.89 -2.34 -3.27
N SER A 47 -6.44 -3.12 -4.26
CA SER A 47 -6.37 -2.69 -5.66
C SER A 47 -7.64 -3.01 -6.44
N TYR A 48 -7.97 -2.19 -7.44
CA TYR A 48 -9.14 -2.40 -8.32
C TYR A 48 -9.19 -3.81 -8.95
N TYR A 49 -8.07 -4.29 -9.50
CA TYR A 49 -8.03 -5.61 -10.13
C TYR A 49 -8.05 -6.75 -9.13
N GLY A 50 -7.57 -6.53 -7.89
CA GLY A 50 -7.72 -7.49 -6.81
C GLY A 50 -9.18 -7.64 -6.39
N GLN A 51 -9.91 -6.52 -6.25
CA GLN A 51 -11.35 -6.55 -5.96
C GLN A 51 -12.14 -7.26 -7.06
N LEU A 52 -11.83 -7.00 -8.33
CA LEU A 52 -12.46 -7.73 -9.44
C LEU A 52 -12.14 -9.23 -9.42
N ALA A 53 -10.91 -9.61 -9.09
CA ALA A 53 -10.52 -11.02 -8.98
C ALA A 53 -11.23 -11.73 -7.82
N ARG A 54 -11.37 -11.05 -6.67
CA ARG A 54 -12.16 -11.55 -5.53
C ARG A 54 -13.62 -11.77 -5.89
N ALA A 55 -14.24 -10.79 -6.56
CA ALA A 55 -15.61 -10.93 -7.05
C ALA A 55 -15.75 -12.09 -8.02
N LYS A 56 -14.78 -12.28 -8.94
CA LYS A 56 -14.74 -13.43 -9.86
C LYS A 56 -14.61 -14.77 -9.15
N LEU A 57 -13.93 -14.82 -8.01
CA LEU A 57 -13.76 -16.03 -7.20
C LEU A 57 -14.88 -16.24 -6.17
N GLY A 58 -15.85 -15.32 -6.05
CA GLY A 58 -16.88 -15.36 -5.02
C GLY A 58 -16.32 -15.17 -3.61
N LEU A 59 -15.16 -14.52 -3.47
CA LEU A 59 -14.56 -14.22 -2.18
C LEU A 59 -15.22 -12.97 -1.56
N PRO A 60 -15.42 -12.92 -0.23
CA PRO A 60 -15.95 -11.75 0.44
C PRO A 60 -15.01 -10.55 0.27
N GLN A 61 -15.56 -9.34 0.37
CA GLN A 61 -14.73 -8.13 0.50
C GLN A 61 -13.98 -8.20 1.84
N ILE A 62 -12.69 -7.88 1.85
CA ILE A 62 -11.90 -7.83 3.09
C ILE A 62 -12.11 -6.45 3.71
N GLU A 63 -12.26 -6.41 5.03
CA GLU A 63 -12.17 -5.20 5.83
C GLU A 63 -10.79 -4.54 5.68
N LEU A 64 -10.72 -3.22 5.74
CA LEU A 64 -9.44 -2.54 5.80
C LEU A 64 -8.77 -2.84 7.13
N ASN A 65 -7.51 -3.25 7.09
CA ASN A 65 -6.76 -3.56 8.29
C ASN A 65 -6.46 -2.29 9.10
N SER A 66 -6.21 -2.46 10.39
CA SER A 66 -5.85 -1.33 11.26
C SER A 66 -4.44 -0.83 10.93
N ALA A 67 -4.24 0.48 11.03
CA ALA A 67 -2.93 1.08 10.80
C ALA A 67 -1.85 0.48 11.72
N PRO A 68 -0.64 0.18 11.21
CA PRO A 68 0.46 -0.31 12.03
C PRO A 68 0.81 0.70 13.13
N ARG A 69 1.11 0.19 14.33
CA ARG A 69 1.62 1.00 15.44
C ARG A 69 3.13 0.90 15.53
N GLY A 70 3.80 2.04 15.57
CA GLY A 70 5.27 2.11 15.70
C GLY A 70 5.69 1.92 17.15
N ARG A 71 6.32 0.79 17.50
CA ARG A 71 6.85 0.62 18.87
C ARG A 71 8.13 1.41 19.06
N GLY A 72 8.01 2.62 19.60
CA GLY A 72 9.18 3.47 19.88
C GLY A 72 9.57 4.37 18.71
N ALA A 73 8.68 4.55 17.73
CA ALA A 73 8.92 5.44 16.59
C ALA A 73 9.17 6.90 17.01
N ASP A 74 8.66 7.34 18.17
CA ASP A 74 8.98 8.64 18.78
C ASP A 74 10.49 8.81 19.10
N ARG A 75 11.25 7.71 19.16
CA ARG A 75 12.72 7.73 19.33
C ARG A 75 13.47 7.96 18.02
N LEU A 76 12.80 7.92 16.88
CA LEU A 76 13.42 8.20 15.59
C LEU A 76 13.52 9.72 15.40
N GLU A 77 14.71 10.19 15.00
CA GLU A 77 14.97 11.61 14.78
C GLU A 77 14.02 12.23 13.76
N ILE A 78 13.69 11.49 12.70
CA ILE A 78 12.78 11.97 11.65
C ILE A 78 11.35 12.21 12.17
N VAL A 79 10.86 11.34 13.05
CA VAL A 79 9.54 11.47 13.67
C VAL A 79 9.53 12.67 14.61
N ARG A 80 10.59 12.84 15.42
CA ARG A 80 10.73 14.03 16.28
C ARG A 80 10.84 15.32 15.48
N ALA A 81 11.61 15.35 14.40
CA ALA A 81 11.80 16.53 13.57
C ALA A 81 10.47 16.99 12.97
N VAL A 82 9.67 16.07 12.41
CA VAL A 82 8.33 16.40 11.91
C VAL A 82 7.39 16.82 13.04
N GLY A 83 7.52 16.22 14.24
CA GLY A 83 6.76 16.65 15.43
C GLY A 83 7.01 18.11 15.77
N LEU A 84 8.27 18.53 15.81
CA LEU A 84 8.66 19.92 16.06
C LEU A 84 8.13 20.87 14.97
N LEU A 85 8.15 20.45 13.69
CA LEU A 85 7.60 21.25 12.59
C LEU A 85 6.08 21.47 12.77
N TYR A 86 5.35 20.47 13.27
CA TYR A 86 3.94 20.65 13.61
C TYR A 86 3.72 21.58 14.80
N GLU A 87 4.55 21.51 15.84
CA GLU A 87 4.45 22.39 17.02
C GLU A 87 4.61 23.87 16.66
N ILE A 88 5.42 24.19 15.65
CA ILE A 88 5.64 25.56 15.18
C ILE A 88 4.79 25.95 13.96
N ASP A 89 3.80 25.13 13.59
CA ASP A 89 2.93 25.27 12.41
C ASP A 89 3.66 25.38 11.06
N ALA A 90 4.89 24.85 10.97
CA ALA A 90 5.70 24.82 9.75
C ALA A 90 5.40 23.58 8.89
N ARG A 91 4.12 23.27 8.67
CA ARG A 91 3.65 22.05 7.97
C ARG A 91 4.22 21.89 6.56
N GLU A 92 4.37 22.98 5.83
CA GLU A 92 4.89 22.95 4.46
C GLU A 92 6.35 22.45 4.40
N LEU A 93 7.14 22.62 5.48
CA LEU A 93 8.51 22.09 5.56
C LEU A 93 8.54 20.57 5.75
N ALA A 94 7.44 19.97 6.22
CA ALA A 94 7.34 18.52 6.39
C ALA A 94 7.00 17.77 5.09
N ILE A 95 6.51 18.46 4.06
CA ILE A 95 6.06 17.83 2.81
C ILE A 95 7.19 17.07 2.08
N PRO A 96 8.39 17.64 1.87
CA PRO A 96 9.49 16.91 1.24
C PRO A 96 9.90 15.67 2.05
N ILE A 97 9.83 15.77 3.39
CA ILE A 97 10.11 14.64 4.28
C ILE A 97 9.09 13.52 4.06
N PHE A 98 7.79 13.82 4.01
CA PHE A 98 6.77 12.80 3.73
C PHE A 98 6.94 12.14 2.36
N SER A 99 7.32 12.90 1.34
CA SER A 99 7.60 12.36 0.01
C SER A 99 8.79 11.41 0.05
N ASP A 100 9.92 11.84 0.61
CA ASP A 100 11.13 11.02 0.69
C ASP A 100 10.91 9.77 1.55
N MET A 101 10.24 9.91 2.70
CA MET A 101 9.93 8.78 3.57
C MET A 101 8.98 7.79 2.90
N GLY A 102 8.00 8.26 2.12
CA GLY A 102 7.17 7.39 1.31
C GLY A 102 8.01 6.54 0.33
N ASP A 103 8.97 7.15 -0.35
CA ASP A 103 9.81 6.51 -1.36
C ASP A 103 10.90 5.61 -0.77
N ASN A 104 11.51 6.00 0.35
CA ASN A 104 12.76 5.42 0.86
C ASN A 104 12.68 4.95 2.32
N GLY A 105 11.73 5.49 3.09
CA GLY A 105 11.61 5.26 4.53
C GLY A 105 11.41 3.79 4.91
N ASP A 106 11.92 3.40 6.07
CA ASP A 106 11.65 2.10 6.67
C ASP A 106 10.22 2.03 7.28
N PRO A 107 9.68 0.82 7.50
CA PRO A 107 8.32 0.67 8.03
C PRO A 107 8.09 1.27 9.42
N GLU A 108 9.12 1.35 10.28
CA GLU A 108 8.98 1.87 11.64
C GLU A 108 8.85 3.39 11.64
N ALA A 109 9.66 4.07 10.84
CA ALA A 109 9.57 5.51 10.63
C ALA A 109 8.25 5.88 9.95
N LEU A 110 7.81 5.10 8.95
CA LEU A 110 6.52 5.29 8.29
C LEU A 110 5.34 5.12 9.26
N ALA A 111 5.37 4.13 10.14
CA ALA A 111 4.35 3.96 11.18
C ALA A 111 4.31 5.16 12.15
N GLY A 112 5.48 5.63 12.62
CA GLY A 112 5.54 6.80 13.51
C GLY A 112 5.05 8.09 12.86
N LEU A 113 5.46 8.35 11.62
CA LEU A 113 4.97 9.51 10.86
C LEU A 113 3.48 9.38 10.53
N GLY A 114 2.98 8.17 10.29
CA GLY A 114 1.55 7.89 10.13
C GLY A 114 0.75 8.24 11.38
N GLU A 115 1.21 7.83 12.56
CA GLU A 115 0.60 8.24 13.82
C GLU A 115 0.64 9.75 14.02
N LEU A 116 1.76 10.40 13.68
CA LEU A 116 1.93 11.84 13.86
C LEU A 116 1.02 12.65 12.94
N THR A 117 0.91 12.26 11.66
CA THR A 117 -0.01 12.88 10.70
C THR A 117 -1.47 12.69 11.12
N ALA A 118 -1.83 11.51 11.64
CA ALA A 118 -3.17 11.25 12.19
C ALA A 118 -3.48 12.14 13.40
N ARG A 119 -2.56 12.25 14.36
CA ARG A 119 -2.72 13.11 15.56
C ARG A 119 -2.90 14.59 15.21
N ASN A 120 -2.27 15.05 14.12
CA ASN A 120 -2.27 16.46 13.71
C ASN A 120 -3.28 16.80 12.61
N GLY A 121 -4.15 15.85 12.22
CA GLY A 121 -5.14 16.04 11.17
C GLY A 121 -4.55 16.30 9.78
N ASP A 122 -3.30 15.87 9.53
CA ASP A 122 -2.59 16.12 8.27
C ASP A 122 -2.86 15.02 7.24
N ALA A 123 -4.02 15.13 6.57
CA ALA A 123 -4.41 14.20 5.52
C ALA A 123 -3.46 14.23 4.31
N ARG A 124 -2.83 15.38 4.01
CA ARG A 124 -1.93 15.54 2.87
C ARG A 124 -0.63 14.78 3.10
N GLY A 125 -0.01 14.96 4.26
CA GLY A 125 1.21 14.24 4.66
C GLY A 125 0.96 12.73 4.71
N MET A 126 -0.14 12.31 5.33
CA MET A 126 -0.56 10.90 5.38
C MET A 126 -0.68 10.28 3.99
N LEU A 127 -1.38 10.95 3.06
CA LEU A 127 -1.64 10.42 1.73
C LEU A 127 -0.36 10.34 0.87
N LEU A 128 0.49 11.36 0.92
CA LEU A 128 1.75 11.41 0.15
C LEU A 128 2.64 10.22 0.52
N MET A 129 2.86 10.03 1.81
CA MET A 129 3.67 8.95 2.33
C MET A 129 3.03 7.58 2.07
N GLY A 130 1.78 7.39 2.48
CA GLY A 130 1.09 6.10 2.41
C GLY A 130 0.94 5.57 0.99
N LYS A 131 0.68 6.45 0.01
CA LYS A 131 0.58 6.06 -1.40
C LYS A 131 1.90 5.53 -1.94
N SER A 132 3.02 6.20 -1.66
CA SER A 132 4.32 5.73 -2.15
C SER A 132 4.75 4.45 -1.43
N ALA A 133 4.53 4.38 -0.12
CA ALA A 133 4.83 3.21 0.66
C ALA A 133 4.03 1.97 0.19
N LEU A 134 2.74 2.14 -0.13
CA LEU A 134 1.93 1.10 -0.76
C LEU A 134 2.48 0.66 -2.13
N ASN A 135 2.97 1.59 -2.95
CA ASN A 135 3.57 1.26 -4.25
C ASN A 135 4.85 0.44 -4.14
N ARG A 136 5.53 0.50 -2.99
CA ARG A 136 6.70 -0.34 -2.66
C ARG A 136 6.31 -1.73 -2.15
N GLY A 137 5.01 -2.02 -2.02
CA GLY A 137 4.51 -3.29 -1.50
C GLY A 137 4.63 -3.41 0.02
N LEU A 138 4.86 -2.31 0.73
CA LEU A 138 4.88 -2.31 2.18
C LEU A 138 3.46 -2.57 2.70
N PRO A 139 3.26 -3.60 3.53
CA PRO A 139 1.95 -3.95 4.07
C PRO A 139 1.61 -2.95 5.18
N PHE A 140 0.99 -1.83 4.84
CA PHE A 140 0.23 -1.05 5.82
C PHE A 140 -1.15 -1.68 6.07
N ASP A 141 -1.52 -2.63 5.21
CA ASP A 141 -2.56 -3.62 5.46
C ASP A 141 -1.89 -4.83 6.13
N HIS A 142 -1.89 -4.90 7.48
CA HIS A 142 -1.46 -6.10 8.22
C HIS A 142 -2.63 -6.94 8.67
#